data_AF-A0A924ARK5-F1
#
_entry.id   AF-A0A924ARK5-F1
#
_cell.length_a   1.000
_cell.length_b   1.000
_cell.length_c   1.000
_cell.angle_alpha   90.00
_cell.angle_beta   90.00
_cell.angle_gamma   90.00
#
_symmetry.space_group_name_H-M   'P 1'
#
loop_
_entity.id
_entity.type
_entity.pdbx_description
1 polymer ?
#
loop_
_entity_poly.entity_id
_entity_poly.type
_entity_poly.pdbx_seq_one_letter_code
_entity_poly.pdbx_strand_id
1 'polypeptide(L)'
;MAIPAGEAVPVFDRNFDGFMDFLNSEASPSISPKRFGLVFRVDMQTLAAQARVHRNTVRLAPDTETIQSHLRESVRVMRAAADISGSIEKAIYWFKNYPLPTFDYKTPQDLVSEKRTEALIKYIQSLQAGYSG
;
A
#
# COMPACT_ATOMS: atom_id res chain seq x y z
N MET A 1 -14.69 -16.84 9.95
CA MET A 1 -13.48 -17.46 10.52
C MET A 1 -12.72 -16.33 11.18
N ALA A 2 -12.78 -16.25 12.52
CA ALA A 2 -12.24 -15.12 13.26
C ALA A 2 -10.72 -15.24 13.35
N ILE A 3 -10.01 -14.19 12.95
CA ILE A 3 -8.55 -14.15 13.02
C ILE A 3 -8.13 -13.65 14.42
N PRO A 4 -7.30 -14.41 15.17
CA PRO A 4 -6.94 -14.06 16.55
C PRO A 4 -5.88 -12.97 16.62
N ALA A 5 -5.95 -12.17 17.69
CA ALA A 5 -4.98 -11.14 18.04
C ALA A 5 -3.58 -11.77 18.26
N GLY A 6 -2.64 -11.46 17.38
CA GLY A 6 -1.30 -12.07 17.33
C GLY A 6 -0.83 -12.41 15.91
N GLU A 7 -1.64 -12.11 14.89
CA GLU A 7 -1.42 -12.48 13.50
C GLU A 7 -0.06 -12.00 12.96
N ALA A 8 0.88 -12.93 12.85
CA ALA A 8 2.08 -12.73 12.05
C ALA A 8 1.63 -12.44 10.62
N VAL A 9 2.10 -11.34 10.05
CA VAL A 9 1.85 -11.01 8.64
C VAL A 9 2.33 -12.20 7.81
N PRO A 10 1.45 -12.86 7.03
CA PRO A 10 1.85 -14.00 6.23
C PRO A 10 2.78 -13.54 5.10
N VAL A 11 3.58 -14.47 4.58
CA VAL A 11 4.29 -14.26 3.31
C VAL A 11 3.28 -14.47 2.20
N PHE A 12 3.09 -13.44 1.38
CA PHE A 12 2.18 -13.44 0.24
C PHE A 12 2.88 -13.92 -1.04
N ASP A 13 4.19 -13.69 -1.19
CA ASP A 13 4.96 -14.03 -2.39
C ASP A 13 4.26 -13.53 -3.67
N ARG A 14 3.79 -14.43 -4.55
CA ARG A 14 3.05 -14.06 -5.78
C ARG A 14 1.54 -13.98 -5.61
N ASN A 15 1.01 -14.32 -4.43
CA ASN A 15 -0.41 -14.41 -4.17
C ASN A 15 -1.02 -13.05 -3.81
N PHE A 16 -1.37 -12.28 -4.85
CA PHE A 16 -1.99 -10.97 -4.67
C PHE A 16 -3.42 -11.06 -4.11
N ASP A 17 -4.16 -12.13 -4.43
CA ASP A 17 -5.53 -12.32 -3.93
C ASP A 17 -5.50 -12.56 -2.41
N GLY A 18 -4.59 -13.42 -1.92
CA GLY A 18 -4.38 -13.60 -0.48
C GLY A 18 -3.93 -12.33 0.24
N PHE A 19 -3.20 -11.46 -0.43
CA PHE A 19 -2.87 -10.13 0.09
C PHE A 19 -4.11 -9.22 0.20
N MET A 20 -4.98 -9.21 -0.80
CA MET A 20 -6.23 -8.46 -0.77
C MET A 20 -7.21 -8.99 0.28
N ASP A 21 -7.34 -10.31 0.40
CA ASP A 21 -8.16 -10.97 1.41
C ASP A 21 -7.67 -10.64 2.82
N PHE A 22 -6.36 -10.63 3.02
CA PHE A 22 -5.77 -10.17 4.28
C PHE A 22 -6.15 -8.72 4.57
N LEU A 23 -6.00 -7.82 3.60
CA LEU A 23 -6.29 -6.39 3.80
C LEU A 23 -7.78 -6.06 4.00
N ASN A 24 -8.69 -6.94 3.61
CA ASN A 24 -10.13 -6.70 3.69
C ASN A 24 -10.61 -6.47 5.13
N SER A 25 -11.57 -5.56 5.32
CA SER A 25 -12.30 -5.39 6.57
C SER A 25 -13.39 -6.46 6.67
N GLU A 26 -13.49 -7.14 7.81
CA GLU A 26 -14.56 -8.14 8.01
C GLU A 26 -15.96 -7.49 8.12
N ALA A 27 -16.01 -6.20 8.48
CA ALA A 27 -17.26 -5.48 8.76
C ALA A 27 -17.84 -4.74 7.55
N SER A 28 -17.01 -4.45 6.55
CA SER A 28 -17.37 -3.60 5.41
C SER A 28 -16.50 -3.95 4.20
N PRO A 29 -16.96 -3.72 2.95
CA PRO A 29 -16.15 -3.91 1.74
C PRO A 29 -15.10 -2.79 1.59
N SER A 30 -14.25 -2.63 2.61
CA SER A 30 -13.22 -1.58 2.74
C SER A 30 -11.87 -2.19 3.07
N ILE A 31 -10.79 -1.43 2.85
CA ILE A 31 -9.46 -1.85 3.27
C ILE A 31 -9.29 -1.51 4.75
N SER A 32 -8.93 -2.50 5.57
CA SER A 32 -8.68 -2.31 6.99
C SER A 32 -7.40 -1.49 7.22
N PRO A 33 -7.47 -0.26 7.77
CA PRO A 33 -6.28 0.54 8.05
C PRO A 33 -5.33 -0.17 9.02
N LYS A 34 -5.89 -0.96 9.96
CA LYS A 34 -5.11 -1.74 10.93
C LYS A 34 -4.29 -2.83 10.24
N ARG A 35 -4.90 -3.63 9.37
CA ARG A 35 -4.20 -4.71 8.65
C ARG A 35 -3.19 -4.15 7.65
N PHE A 36 -3.52 -3.03 7.00
CA PHE A 36 -2.57 -2.26 6.21
C PHE A 36 -1.34 -1.84 7.05
N GLY A 37 -1.56 -1.23 8.22
CA GLY A 37 -0.48 -0.84 9.13
C GLY A 37 0.43 -2.00 9.54
N LEU A 38 -0.14 -3.21 9.73
CA LEU A 38 0.62 -4.42 10.02
C LEU A 38 1.53 -4.83 8.86
N VAL A 39 0.99 -4.92 7.63
CA VAL A 39 1.77 -5.31 6.44
C VAL A 39 2.90 -4.33 6.17
N PHE A 40 2.57 -3.04 6.13
CA PHE A 40 3.53 -2.00 5.79
C PHE A 40 4.41 -1.60 6.98
N ARG A 41 4.21 -2.18 8.17
CA ARG A 41 4.89 -1.79 9.42
C ARG A 41 4.87 -0.27 9.61
N VAL A 42 3.70 0.32 9.45
CA VAL A 42 3.43 1.74 9.71
C VAL A 42 2.44 1.85 10.85
N ASP A 43 2.73 2.72 11.81
CA ASP A 43 1.80 3.00 12.89
C ASP A 43 0.62 3.86 12.39
N MET A 44 -0.45 3.93 13.17
CA MET A 44 -1.67 4.66 12.81
C MET A 44 -1.46 6.18 12.70
N GLN A 45 -0.47 6.74 13.39
CA GLN A 45 -0.16 8.17 13.32
C GLN A 45 0.54 8.49 12.00
N THR A 46 1.51 7.66 11.60
CA THR A 46 2.17 7.73 10.31
C THR A 46 1.15 7.56 9.18
N LEU A 47 0.26 6.57 9.29
CA LEU A 47 -0.82 6.38 8.31
C LEU A 47 -1.76 7.59 8.23
N ALA A 48 -2.13 8.18 9.37
CA ALA A 48 -2.94 9.40 9.39
C ALA A 48 -2.25 10.58 8.69
N ALA A 49 -0.95 10.75 8.93
CA ALA A 49 -0.15 11.77 8.27
C ALA A 49 -0.08 11.56 6.75
N GLN A 50 0.10 10.32 6.31
CA GLN A 50 0.15 9.94 4.88
C GLN A 50 -1.19 10.13 4.17
N ALA A 51 -2.29 9.79 4.84
CA ALA A 51 -3.64 10.05 4.37
C ALA A 51 -4.07 11.53 4.56
N ARG A 52 -3.22 12.38 5.16
CA ARG A 52 -3.50 13.79 5.48
C ARG A 52 -4.77 14.00 6.30
N VAL A 53 -5.05 13.10 7.24
CA VAL A 53 -6.19 13.18 8.16
C VAL A 53 -5.72 13.28 9.60
N HIS A 54 -6.61 13.73 10.49
CA HIS A 54 -6.33 13.69 11.92
C HIS A 54 -6.30 12.24 12.42
N ARG A 55 -5.38 11.90 13.33
CA ARG A 55 -5.25 10.54 13.91
C ARG A 55 -6.56 9.98 14.48
N ASN A 56 -7.40 10.85 15.04
CA ASN A 56 -8.69 10.44 15.59
C ASN A 56 -9.65 9.94 14.50
N THR A 57 -9.55 10.45 13.27
CA THR A 57 -10.36 10.00 12.14
C THR A 57 -10.02 8.57 11.75
N VAL A 58 -8.74 8.19 11.77
CA VAL A 58 -8.33 6.79 11.48
C VAL A 58 -8.92 5.81 12.50
N ARG A 59 -9.05 6.22 13.76
CA ARG A 59 -9.64 5.39 14.82
C ARG A 59 -11.17 5.38 14.81
N LEU A 60 -11.80 6.54 14.58
CA LEU A 60 -13.24 6.73 14.73
C LEU A 60 -14.02 6.47 13.44
N ALA A 61 -13.40 6.70 12.29
CA ALA A 61 -14.02 6.58 10.97
C ALA A 61 -13.00 6.03 9.93
N PRO A 62 -12.52 4.78 10.11
CA PRO A 62 -11.53 4.16 9.23
C PRO A 62 -12.01 4.03 7.77
N ASP A 63 -13.32 4.01 7.55
CA ASP A 63 -13.95 3.89 6.22
C ASP A 63 -14.18 5.24 5.53
N THR A 64 -13.63 6.33 6.07
CA THR A 64 -13.72 7.65 5.42
C THR A 64 -13.07 7.60 4.04
N GLU A 65 -13.71 8.22 3.04
CA GLU A 65 -13.27 8.19 1.65
C GLU A 65 -11.81 8.65 1.47
N THR A 66 -11.33 9.64 2.23
CA THR A 66 -9.93 10.08 2.18
C THR A 66 -8.95 8.97 2.56
N ILE A 67 -9.24 8.23 3.62
CA ILE A 67 -8.39 7.11 4.08
C ILE A 67 -8.48 5.98 3.07
N GLN A 68 -9.69 5.60 2.66
CA GLN A 68 -9.91 4.51 1.73
C GLN A 68 -9.30 4.80 0.35
N SER A 69 -9.37 6.04 -0.13
CA SER A 69 -8.68 6.49 -1.34
C SER A 69 -7.16 6.28 -1.25
N HIS A 70 -6.54 6.72 -0.15
CA HIS A 70 -5.09 6.53 0.06
C HIS A 70 -4.70 5.04 0.13
N LEU A 71 -5.49 4.21 0.81
CA LEU A 71 -5.26 2.78 0.90
C LEU A 71 -5.39 2.10 -0.47
N ARG A 72 -6.42 2.45 -1.25
CA ARG A 72 -6.63 1.95 -2.62
C ARG A 72 -5.51 2.37 -3.57
N GLU A 73 -5.06 3.62 -3.48
CA GLU A 73 -3.92 4.12 -4.26
C GLU A 73 -2.63 3.35 -3.93
N SER A 74 -2.37 3.08 -2.64
CA SER A 74 -1.22 2.29 -2.21
C SER A 74 -1.29 0.86 -2.76
N VAL A 75 -2.45 0.19 -2.64
CA VAL A 75 -2.67 -1.16 -3.17
C VAL A 75 -2.51 -1.22 -4.69
N ARG A 76 -2.96 -0.19 -5.43
CA ARG A 76 -2.78 -0.12 -6.88
C ARG A 76 -1.30 -0.07 -7.28
N VAL A 77 -0.48 0.70 -6.55
CA VAL A 77 0.98 0.73 -6.75
C VAL A 77 1.60 -0.62 -6.41
N MET A 78 1.17 -1.24 -5.32
CA MET A 78 1.64 -2.57 -4.92
C MET A 78 1.39 -3.62 -6.00
N ARG A 79 0.21 -3.61 -6.64
CA ARG A 79 -0.08 -4.54 -7.74
C ARG A 79 0.92 -4.36 -8.88
N ALA A 80 1.09 -3.12 -9.35
CA ALA A 80 1.98 -2.82 -10.46
C ALA A 80 3.44 -3.18 -10.15
N ALA A 81 3.90 -2.94 -8.92
CA ALA A 81 5.25 -3.30 -8.49
C ALA A 81 5.43 -4.82 -8.30
N ALA A 82 4.42 -5.53 -7.81
CA ALA A 82 4.43 -6.98 -7.67
C ALA A 82 4.47 -7.69 -9.03
N ASP A 83 3.78 -7.16 -10.04
CA ASP A 83 3.81 -7.69 -11.41
C ASP A 83 5.22 -7.65 -12.02
N ILE A 84 6.06 -6.67 -11.67
CA ILE A 84 7.47 -6.59 -12.12
C ILE A 84 8.40 -7.43 -11.24
N SER A 85 8.29 -7.29 -9.92
CA SER A 85 9.23 -7.90 -8.98
C SER A 85 8.97 -9.40 -8.75
N GLY A 86 7.77 -9.88 -9.07
CA GLY A 86 7.34 -11.26 -8.89
C GLY A 86 7.26 -11.69 -7.42
N SER A 87 7.22 -10.75 -6.47
CA SER A 87 7.00 -10.99 -5.04
C SER A 87 6.45 -9.72 -4.37
N ILE A 88 5.41 -9.88 -3.57
CA ILE A 88 4.77 -8.80 -2.82
C ILE A 88 5.70 -8.26 -1.74
N GLU A 89 6.52 -9.08 -1.10
CA GLU A 89 7.49 -8.66 -0.08
C GLU A 89 8.56 -7.75 -0.71
N LYS A 90 9.04 -8.10 -1.91
CA LYS A 90 9.97 -7.25 -2.67
C LYS A 90 9.31 -5.93 -3.06
N ALA A 91 8.06 -5.97 -3.51
CA ALA A 91 7.30 -4.77 -3.81
C ALA A 91 7.09 -3.89 -2.56
N ILE A 92 6.82 -4.46 -1.39
CA ILE A 92 6.67 -3.71 -0.12
C ILE A 92 8.00 -3.05 0.24
N TYR A 93 9.10 -3.80 0.14
CA TYR A 93 10.43 -3.27 0.40
C TYR A 93 10.77 -2.10 -0.52
N TRP A 94 10.51 -2.25 -1.83
CA TRP A 94 10.71 -1.19 -2.82
C TRP A 94 9.83 0.03 -2.53
N PHE A 95 8.55 -0.20 -2.26
CA PHE A 95 7.57 0.85 -2.00
C PHE A 95 7.98 1.77 -0.84
N LYS A 96 8.52 1.17 0.21
CA LYS A 96 8.90 1.89 1.44
C LYS A 96 10.30 2.51 1.41
N ASN A 97 11.26 1.82 0.79
CA ASN A 97 12.68 2.11 1.05
C ASN A 97 13.44 2.56 -0.19
N TYR A 98 12.90 2.42 -1.40
CA TYR A 98 13.66 2.68 -2.61
C TYR A 98 13.43 4.11 -3.11
N PRO A 99 14.39 5.04 -2.91
CA PRO A 99 14.27 6.40 -3.43
C PRO A 99 14.33 6.37 -4.96
N LEU A 100 13.42 7.10 -5.62
CA LEU A 100 13.36 7.17 -7.07
C LEU A 100 14.01 8.46 -7.58
N PRO A 101 15.14 8.41 -8.30
CA PRO A 101 15.83 9.62 -8.77
C PRO A 101 14.95 10.52 -9.66
N THR A 102 14.08 9.93 -10.47
CA THR A 102 13.12 10.65 -11.33
C THR A 102 12.09 11.46 -10.55
N PHE A 103 11.94 11.18 -9.25
CA PHE A 103 10.99 11.83 -8.36
C PHE A 103 11.68 12.51 -7.19
N ASP A 104 12.83 13.16 -7.44
CA ASP A 104 13.58 13.90 -6.42
C ASP A 104 14.02 13.01 -5.25
N TYR A 105 14.34 11.75 -5.54
CA TYR A 105 14.71 10.73 -4.55
C TYR A 105 13.63 10.41 -3.51
N LYS A 106 12.36 10.75 -3.80
CA LYS A 106 11.23 10.34 -2.97
C LYS A 106 10.94 8.85 -3.13
N THR A 107 10.41 8.24 -2.06
CA THR A 107 9.96 6.86 -2.12
C THR A 107 8.59 6.77 -2.80
N PRO A 108 8.22 5.60 -3.35
CA PRO A 108 6.86 5.35 -3.82
C PRO A 108 5.78 5.68 -2.79
N GLN A 109 6.04 5.39 -1.51
CA GLN A 109 5.15 5.71 -0.40
C GLN A 109 4.92 7.22 -0.24
N ASP A 110 5.97 8.03 -0.36
CA ASP A 110 5.86 9.48 -0.33
C ASP A 110 5.03 10.00 -1.50
N LEU A 111 5.23 9.43 -2.69
CA LEU A 111 4.50 9.83 -3.90
C LEU A 111 3.00 9.56 -3.80
N VAL A 112 2.60 8.44 -3.21
CA VAL A 112 1.18 8.17 -2.94
C VAL A 112 0.61 9.16 -1.92
N SER A 113 1.36 9.48 -0.87
CA SER A 113 0.98 10.50 0.13
C SER A 113 0.86 11.91 -0.46
N GLU A 114 1.60 12.19 -1.54
CA GLU A 114 1.57 13.44 -2.31
C GLU A 114 0.52 13.47 -3.43
N LYS A 115 -0.32 12.44 -3.57
CA LYS A 115 -1.30 12.31 -4.66
C LYS A 115 -0.67 12.28 -6.06
N ARG A 116 0.58 11.79 -6.15
CA ARG A 116 1.33 11.61 -7.40
C ARG A 116 1.27 10.17 -7.92
N THR A 117 0.29 9.39 -7.48
CA THR A 117 0.10 7.97 -7.82
C THR A 117 0.06 7.71 -9.32
N GLU A 118 -0.63 8.53 -10.11
CA GLU A 118 -0.69 8.34 -11.58
C GLU A 118 0.67 8.47 -12.26
N ALA A 119 1.50 9.41 -11.81
CA ALA A 119 2.85 9.60 -12.35
C ALA A 119 3.74 8.39 -12.01
N LEU A 120 3.60 7.87 -10.79
CA LEU A 120 4.31 6.67 -10.35
C LEU A 120 3.89 5.42 -11.14
N ILE A 121 2.59 5.22 -11.38
CA ILE A 121 2.10 4.09 -12.19
C ILE A 121 2.65 4.16 -13.62
N LYS A 122 2.64 5.34 -14.25
CA LYS A 122 3.23 5.53 -15.59
C LYS A 122 4.72 5.19 -15.61
N TYR A 123 5.45 5.59 -14.58
CA TYR A 123 6.87 5.23 -14.43
C TYR A 123 7.05 3.72 -14.33
N ILE A 124 6.30 3.03 -13.48
CA ILE A 124 6.36 1.55 -13.35
C ILE A 124 6.05 0.88 -14.69
N GLN A 125 5.02 1.34 -15.41
CA GLN A 125 4.66 0.80 -16.73
C GLN A 125 5.77 1.01 -17.77
N SER A 126 6.47 2.15 -17.72
CA SER A 126 7.60 2.40 -18.62
C SER A 126 8.78 1.46 -18.36
N LEU A 127 9.00 1.06 -17.10
CA LEU A 127 10.02 0.06 -16.76
C LEU A 127 9.66 -1.32 -17.33
N GLN A 128 8.38 -1.70 -17.28
CA GLN A 128 7.91 -2.96 -17.87
C GLN A 128 8.03 -2.98 -19.39
N ALA A 129 7.72 -1.86 -20.06
CA ALA A 129 7.88 -1.72 -21.50
C ALA A 129 9.35 -1.78 -21.94
N GLY A 130 10.26 -1.14 -21.18
CA GLY A 130 11.70 -1.20 -21.45
C GLY A 130 12.33 -2.57 -21.17
N TYR A 131 11.75 -3.37 -20.27
CA TYR A 131 12.19 -4.75 -20.01
C TYR A 131 11.73 -5.75 -21.07
N SER A 132 10.68 -5.42 -21.84
CA SER A 132 10.08 -6.31 -22.84
C SER A 132 10.56 -6.04 -24.28
N GLY A 133 11.49 -5.09 -24.47
CA GLY A 133 12.01 -4.65 -25.76
C GLY A 133 13.45 -5.05 -26.03
#